data_AF-A0A2E7BVT2-F1
#
_entry.id   AF-A0A2E7BVT2-F1
#
_cell.length_a   1.000
_cell.length_b   1.000
_cell.length_c   1.000
_cell.angle_alpha   90.00
_cell.angle_beta   90.00
_cell.angle_gamma   90.00
#
_symmetry.space_group_name_H-M   'P 1'
#
loop_
_entity.id
_entity.type
_entity.pdbx_description
1 polymer ?
#
loop_
_entity_poly.entity_id
_entity_poly.type
_entity_poly.pdbx_seq_one_letter_code
_entity_poly.pdbx_strand_id
1 'polypeptide(L)'
;MISAFLILMGYLILVLAADSVSFIDPTSLGLVAIGGLCFWLSQHRGHVLQALRVSWCGEGKSAQDKWQAYKTLRNGRNLFMAMAALGFFIGAVGMLRNLEDPARIGPAMAVSILSLLYGVLFGLLICGPLMHRVGVMLGADDTTPPHMIDHLLQPPSASAPLSMGGVIIGPLALFFLILSVLE
;
A
#
# COMPACT_ATOMS: atom_id res chain seq x y z
N MET A 1 -20.13 -5.70 22.37
CA MET A 1 -20.30 -4.55 21.46
C MET A 1 -19.39 -4.67 20.22
N ILE A 2 -18.10 -4.95 20.36
CA ILE A 2 -17.17 -5.17 19.22
C ILE A 2 -17.55 -6.39 18.36
N SER A 3 -18.02 -7.49 18.97
CA SER A 3 -18.47 -8.68 18.23
C SER A 3 -19.70 -8.44 17.36
N ALA A 4 -20.69 -7.69 17.86
CA ALA A 4 -21.90 -7.33 17.10
C ALA A 4 -21.58 -6.38 15.94
N PHE A 5 -20.61 -5.47 16.12
CA PHE A 5 -20.14 -4.59 15.05
C PHE A 5 -19.41 -5.36 13.95
N LEU A 6 -18.57 -6.35 14.30
CA LEU A 6 -17.89 -7.20 13.32
C LEU A 6 -18.86 -8.10 12.53
N ILE A 7 -19.91 -8.59 13.19
CA ILE A 7 -20.94 -9.41 12.53
C ILE A 7 -21.81 -8.55 11.60
N LEU A 8 -22.19 -7.34 12.01
CA LEU A 8 -22.93 -6.40 11.17
C LEU A 8 -22.09 -5.94 9.97
N MET A 9 -20.80 -5.66 10.18
CA MET A 9 -19.86 -5.32 9.11
C MET A 9 -19.66 -6.51 8.15
N GLY A 10 -19.53 -7.73 8.69
CA GLY A 10 -19.41 -8.95 7.88
C GLY A 10 -20.68 -9.23 7.08
N TYR A 11 -21.86 -9.00 7.66
CA TYR A 11 -23.15 -9.12 6.97
C TYR A 11 -23.32 -8.05 5.89
N LEU A 12 -22.93 -6.79 6.17
CA LEU A 12 -22.93 -5.70 5.19
C LEU A 12 -21.96 -6.00 4.03
N ILE A 13 -20.77 -6.53 4.32
CA ILE A 13 -19.81 -6.97 3.30
C ILE A 13 -20.37 -8.12 2.48
N LEU A 14 -21.06 -9.09 3.09
CA LEU A 14 -21.69 -10.22 2.40
C LEU A 14 -22.86 -9.77 1.50
N VAL A 15 -23.70 -8.87 1.99
CA VAL A 15 -24.85 -8.31 1.27
C VAL A 15 -24.40 -7.43 0.12
N LEU A 16 -23.32 -6.65 0.30
CA LEU A 16 -22.67 -5.97 -0.82
C LEU A 16 -22.04 -7.00 -1.77
N ALA A 17 -21.34 -8.02 -1.29
CA ALA A 17 -20.66 -9.03 -2.11
C ALA A 17 -21.58 -9.90 -2.97
N ALA A 18 -22.86 -10.08 -2.60
CA ALA A 18 -23.79 -10.97 -3.31
C ALA A 18 -24.10 -10.54 -4.76
N ASP A 19 -24.10 -9.24 -5.06
CA ASP A 19 -24.18 -8.70 -6.44
C ASP A 19 -22.81 -8.18 -6.96
N SER A 20 -21.77 -8.17 -6.12
CA SER A 20 -20.53 -7.41 -6.33
C SER A 20 -19.29 -8.20 -6.74
N VAL A 21 -19.42 -9.45 -7.21
CA VAL A 21 -18.29 -10.11 -7.90
C VAL A 21 -17.87 -9.29 -9.15
N SER A 22 -18.75 -8.44 -9.67
CA SER A 22 -18.47 -7.44 -10.72
C SER A 22 -17.67 -6.20 -10.28
N PHE A 23 -17.52 -5.92 -8.98
CA PHE A 23 -16.74 -4.77 -8.48
C PHE A 23 -15.25 -5.07 -8.32
N ILE A 24 -14.86 -6.35 -8.28
CA ILE A 24 -13.46 -6.75 -8.20
C ILE A 24 -12.87 -6.72 -9.61
N ASP A 25 -12.35 -5.56 -10.01
CA ASP A 25 -11.57 -5.46 -11.25
C ASP A 25 -10.19 -6.13 -11.07
N PRO A 26 -9.94 -7.27 -11.75
CA PRO A 26 -8.71 -8.03 -11.57
C PRO A 26 -7.48 -7.28 -12.09
N THR A 27 -7.66 -6.40 -13.07
CA THR A 27 -6.59 -5.58 -13.65
C THR A 27 -6.03 -4.61 -12.62
N SER A 28 -6.90 -3.86 -11.96
CA SER A 28 -6.56 -2.87 -10.94
C SER A 28 -6.03 -3.52 -9.68
N LEU A 29 -6.66 -4.63 -9.27
CA LEU A 29 -6.20 -5.40 -8.12
C LEU A 29 -4.80 -5.97 -8.38
N GLY A 30 -4.57 -6.56 -9.55
CA GLY A 30 -3.27 -7.08 -9.97
C GLY A 30 -2.22 -5.98 -10.01
N LEU A 31 -2.54 -4.84 -10.64
CA LEU A 31 -1.64 -3.70 -10.73
C LEU A 31 -1.17 -3.22 -9.35
N VAL A 32 -2.10 -3.03 -8.41
CA VAL A 32 -1.77 -2.48 -7.09
C VAL A 32 -1.18 -3.54 -6.16
N ALA A 33 -1.80 -4.71 -6.06
CA ALA A 33 -1.37 -5.76 -5.14
C ALA A 33 -0.08 -6.42 -5.61
N ILE A 34 -0.04 -6.90 -6.87
CA ILE A 34 1.13 -7.59 -7.41
C ILE A 34 2.24 -6.58 -7.68
N GLY A 35 1.94 -5.43 -8.29
CA GLY A 35 2.94 -4.39 -8.52
C GLY A 35 3.54 -3.89 -7.22
N GLY A 36 2.70 -3.55 -6.23
CA GLY A 36 3.15 -3.07 -4.92
C GLY A 36 3.99 -4.10 -4.18
N LEU A 37 3.54 -5.36 -4.15
CA LEU A 37 4.26 -6.46 -3.50
C LEU A 37 5.57 -6.78 -4.22
N CYS A 38 5.58 -6.82 -5.56
CA CYS A 38 6.76 -7.13 -6.35
C CYS A 38 7.84 -6.07 -6.18
N PHE A 39 7.50 -4.78 -6.23
CA PHE A 39 8.45 -3.70 -5.93
C PHE A 39 8.91 -3.74 -4.48
N TRP A 40 8.01 -4.05 -3.54
CA TRP A 40 8.35 -4.11 -2.13
C TRP A 40 9.36 -5.24 -1.83
N LEU A 41 9.13 -6.43 -2.38
CA LEU A 41 10.04 -7.57 -2.28
C LEU A 41 11.34 -7.34 -3.06
N SER A 42 11.28 -6.71 -4.23
CA SER A 42 12.46 -6.41 -5.05
C SER A 42 13.43 -5.47 -4.34
N GLN A 43 12.92 -4.44 -3.64
CA GLN A 43 13.74 -3.47 -2.92
C GLN A 43 14.30 -3.98 -1.59
N HIS A 44 13.61 -4.93 -0.92
CA HIS A 44 13.94 -5.37 0.44
C HIS A 44 14.00 -6.90 0.56
N ARG A 45 14.66 -7.56 -0.41
CA ARG A 45 14.69 -9.03 -0.69
C ARG A 45 14.74 -10.01 0.48
N GLY A 46 15.24 -9.63 1.66
CA GLY A 46 15.25 -10.48 2.86
C GLY A 46 14.58 -9.90 4.11
N HIS A 47 14.34 -8.59 4.16
CA HIS A 47 13.91 -7.91 5.39
C HIS A 47 12.38 -7.78 5.50
N VAL A 48 11.62 -8.00 4.43
CA VAL A 48 10.14 -7.94 4.46
C VAL A 48 9.55 -9.01 5.36
N LEU A 49 10.02 -10.25 5.25
CA LEU A 49 9.59 -11.38 6.09
C LEU A 49 9.96 -11.15 7.55
N GLN A 50 11.15 -10.59 7.81
CA GLN A 50 11.58 -10.22 9.16
C GLN A 50 10.69 -9.10 9.72
N ALA A 51 10.35 -8.09 8.92
CA ALA A 51 9.47 -7.01 9.33
C ALA A 51 8.07 -7.51 9.70
N LEU A 52 7.50 -8.40 8.89
CA LEU A 52 6.22 -9.05 9.18
C LEU A 52 6.30 -9.92 10.44
N ARG A 53 7.37 -10.70 10.60
CA ARG A 53 7.57 -11.54 11.80
C ARG A 53 7.69 -10.70 13.07
N VAL A 54 8.48 -9.62 13.06
CA VAL A 54 8.62 -8.71 14.20
C VAL A 54 7.28 -8.06 14.53
N SER A 55 6.53 -7.63 13.51
CA SER A 55 5.21 -7.04 13.69
C SER A 55 4.21 -8.03 14.28
N TRP A 56 4.23 -9.28 13.84
CA TRP A 56 3.25 -10.29 14.23
C TRP A 56 3.57 -10.94 15.58
N CYS A 57 4.83 -11.29 15.79
CA CYS A 57 5.30 -12.10 16.92
C CYS A 57 5.80 -11.24 18.09
N GLY A 58 6.18 -9.98 17.84
CA GLY A 58 6.78 -9.11 18.87
C GLY A 58 8.20 -9.49 19.28
N GLU A 59 8.74 -10.59 18.77
CA GLU A 59 10.12 -11.04 18.98
C GLU A 59 11.11 -10.27 18.08
N GLY A 60 11.49 -9.07 18.51
CA GLY A 60 12.63 -8.33 17.96
C GLY A 60 13.80 -8.39 18.94
N LYS A 61 14.93 -9.00 18.54
CA LYS A 61 16.10 -9.18 19.42
C LYS A 61 16.78 -7.83 19.77
N SER A 62 16.67 -6.83 18.90
CA SER A 62 17.27 -5.50 19.09
C SER A 62 16.33 -4.35 18.69
N ALA A 63 16.50 -3.18 19.30
CA ALA A 63 15.82 -1.94 18.88
C ALA A 63 16.12 -1.59 17.41
N GLN A 64 17.30 -1.96 16.92
CA GLN A 64 17.68 -1.75 15.53
C GLN A 64 16.88 -2.62 14.57
N ASP A 65 16.53 -3.87 14.94
CA ASP A 65 15.70 -4.76 14.14
C ASP A 65 14.26 -4.24 14.02
N LYS A 66 13.72 -3.72 15.13
CA LYS A 66 12.40 -3.10 15.18
C LYS A 66 12.34 -1.84 14.31
N TRP A 67 13.38 -1.00 14.35
CA TRP A 67 13.49 0.17 13.47
C TRP A 67 13.55 -0.22 12.00
N GLN A 68 14.33 -1.25 11.65
CA GLN A 68 14.36 -1.76 10.27
C GLN A 68 12.99 -2.28 9.83
N ALA A 69 12.30 -3.03 10.70
CA ALA A 69 10.94 -3.49 10.43
C ALA A 69 9.97 -2.33 10.17
N TYR A 70 9.98 -1.30 11.02
CA TYR A 70 9.16 -0.09 10.84
C TYR A 70 9.43 0.59 9.50
N LYS A 71 10.70 0.81 9.14
CA LYS A 71 11.08 1.39 7.84
C LYS A 71 10.60 0.55 6.66
N THR A 72 10.76 -0.77 6.72
CA THR A 72 10.35 -1.67 5.63
C THR A 72 8.83 -1.66 5.43
N LEU A 73 8.04 -1.61 6.50
CA LEU A 73 6.57 -1.50 6.41
C LEU A 73 6.13 -0.14 5.88
N ARG A 74 6.79 0.94 6.31
CA ARG A 74 6.53 2.28 5.80
C ARG A 74 6.80 2.38 4.31
N ASN A 75 7.89 1.79 3.83
CA ASN A 75 8.19 1.71 2.42
C ASN A 75 7.14 0.88 1.66
N GLY A 76 6.67 -0.23 2.25
CA GLY A 76 5.57 -1.02 1.71
C GLY A 76 4.31 -0.16 1.49
N ARG A 77 3.88 0.59 2.52
CA ARG A 77 2.76 1.54 2.40
C ARG A 77 2.95 2.53 1.26
N ASN A 78 4.13 3.15 1.18
CA ASN A 78 4.42 4.15 0.16
C ASN A 78 4.40 3.54 -1.26
N LEU A 79 4.88 2.30 -1.43
CA LEU A 79 4.85 1.59 -2.71
C LEU A 79 3.44 1.22 -3.15
N PHE A 80 2.59 0.71 -2.24
CA PHE A 80 1.19 0.45 -2.55
C PHE A 80 0.46 1.75 -2.95
N MET A 81 0.75 2.86 -2.28
CA MET A 81 0.22 4.17 -2.65
C MET A 81 0.73 4.68 -3.99
N ALA A 82 2.02 4.49 -4.28
CA ALA A 82 2.60 4.86 -5.57
C ALA A 82 1.96 4.07 -6.72
N MET A 83 1.75 2.76 -6.54
CA MET A 83 1.04 1.90 -7.51
C MET A 83 -0.41 2.32 -7.72
N ALA A 84 -1.08 2.78 -6.66
CA ALA A 84 -2.44 3.27 -6.74
C ALA A 84 -2.56 4.56 -7.55
N ALA A 85 -1.66 5.52 -7.31
CA ALA A 85 -1.58 6.73 -8.13
C ALA A 85 -1.27 6.40 -9.61
N LEU A 86 -0.42 5.41 -9.83
CA LEU A 86 -0.13 4.83 -11.15
C LEU A 86 -1.39 4.32 -11.86
N GLY A 87 -2.18 3.47 -11.20
CA GLY A 87 -3.41 2.92 -11.75
C GLY A 87 -4.47 3.98 -12.02
N PHE A 88 -4.53 5.01 -11.16
CA PHE A 88 -5.36 6.18 -11.40
C PHE A 88 -5.02 6.85 -12.74
N PHE A 89 -3.73 7.12 -12.98
CA PHE A 89 -3.28 7.74 -14.23
C PHE A 89 -3.47 6.84 -15.45
N ILE A 90 -3.24 5.53 -15.33
CA ILE A 90 -3.49 4.58 -16.44
C ILE A 90 -4.96 4.63 -16.85
N GLY A 91 -5.90 4.56 -15.90
CA GLY A 91 -7.32 4.64 -16.21
C GLY A 91 -7.71 6.00 -16.77
N ALA A 92 -7.15 7.11 -16.26
CA ALA A 92 -7.43 8.46 -16.77
C ALA A 92 -6.95 8.63 -18.22
N VAL A 93 -5.74 8.13 -18.54
CA VAL A 93 -5.25 8.10 -19.94
C VAL A 93 -6.16 7.22 -20.80
N GLY A 94 -6.62 6.08 -20.28
CA GLY A 94 -7.56 5.20 -20.97
C GLY A 94 -8.89 5.87 -21.31
N MET A 95 -9.43 6.72 -20.42
CA MET A 95 -10.63 7.51 -20.69
C MET A 95 -10.41 8.50 -21.83
N LEU A 96 -9.30 9.24 -21.78
CA LEU A 96 -8.98 10.27 -22.79
C LEU A 96 -8.83 9.67 -24.20
N ARG A 97 -8.38 8.41 -24.30
CA ARG A 97 -8.24 7.71 -25.58
C ARG A 97 -9.57 7.22 -26.17
N ASN A 98 -10.61 7.07 -25.35
CA ASN A 98 -11.90 6.52 -25.76
C ASN A 98 -13.02 7.57 -25.66
N LEU A 99 -12.69 8.85 -25.84
CA LEU A 99 -13.68 9.94 -25.78
C LEU A 99 -14.79 9.82 -26.84
N GLU A 100 -14.52 9.11 -27.93
CA GLU A 100 -15.46 8.91 -29.03
C GLU A 100 -16.54 7.86 -28.71
N ASP A 101 -16.31 6.97 -27.74
CA ASP A 101 -17.23 5.90 -27.34
C ASP A 101 -17.52 5.93 -25.82
N PRO A 102 -18.64 6.52 -25.39
CA PRO A 102 -18.98 6.63 -23.97
C PRO A 102 -19.17 5.28 -23.26
N ALA A 103 -19.47 4.20 -24.00
CA ALA A 103 -19.59 2.88 -23.40
C ALA A 103 -18.23 2.35 -22.86
N ARG A 104 -17.11 2.82 -23.43
CA ARG A 104 -15.75 2.40 -23.03
C ARG A 104 -15.15 3.25 -21.90
N ILE A 105 -15.79 4.36 -21.55
CA ILE A 105 -15.34 5.22 -20.43
C ILE A 105 -15.55 4.52 -19.08
N GLY A 106 -16.65 3.78 -18.92
CA GLY A 106 -16.99 3.08 -17.68
C GLY A 106 -15.89 2.14 -17.17
N PRO A 107 -15.38 1.20 -18.00
CA PRO A 107 -14.28 0.32 -17.61
C PRO A 107 -12.98 1.07 -17.23
N ALA A 108 -12.60 2.11 -17.97
CA ALA A 108 -11.42 2.92 -17.66
C ALA A 108 -11.57 3.68 -16.32
N MET A 109 -12.79 4.12 -16.02
CA MET A 109 -13.13 4.74 -14.74
C MET A 109 -13.09 3.79 -13.56
N ALA A 110 -13.58 2.58 -13.74
CA ALA A 110 -13.45 1.53 -12.73
C ALA A 110 -11.97 1.32 -12.39
N VAL A 111 -11.09 1.24 -13.39
CA VAL A 111 -9.65 1.05 -13.16
C VAL A 111 -9.06 2.18 -12.32
N SER A 112 -9.36 3.44 -12.66
CA SER A 112 -8.81 4.58 -11.94
C SER A 112 -9.23 4.61 -10.47
N ILE A 113 -10.52 4.43 -10.19
CA ILE A 113 -11.06 4.58 -8.84
C ILE A 113 -10.73 3.35 -7.98
N LEU A 114 -10.85 2.15 -8.54
CA LEU A 114 -10.54 0.91 -7.82
C LEU A 114 -9.05 0.81 -7.49
N SER A 115 -8.16 1.32 -8.34
CA SER A 115 -6.72 1.38 -8.02
C SER A 115 -6.44 2.21 -6.77
N LEU A 116 -7.10 3.37 -6.61
CA LEU A 116 -6.99 4.18 -5.40
C LEU A 116 -7.55 3.47 -4.17
N LEU A 117 -8.72 2.85 -4.30
CA LEU A 117 -9.34 2.08 -3.24
C LEU A 117 -8.42 0.95 -2.76
N TYR A 118 -7.86 0.17 -3.69
CA TYR A 118 -6.94 -0.91 -3.37
C TYR A 118 -5.64 -0.40 -2.76
N GLY A 119 -5.13 0.74 -3.23
CA GLY A 119 -3.96 1.41 -2.64
C GLY A 119 -4.13 1.74 -1.17
N VAL A 120 -5.26 2.36 -0.84
CA VAL A 120 -5.64 2.69 0.54
C VAL A 120 -5.84 1.42 1.36
N LEU A 121 -6.46 0.39 0.79
CA LEU A 121 -6.68 -0.90 1.47
C LEU A 121 -5.33 -1.55 1.86
N PHE A 122 -4.42 -1.75 0.92
CA PHE A 122 -3.12 -2.36 1.23
C PHE A 122 -2.22 -1.43 2.05
N GLY A 123 -2.19 -0.14 1.73
CA GLY A 123 -1.31 0.83 2.39
C GLY A 123 -1.74 1.21 3.80
N LEU A 124 -2.98 1.65 3.99
CA LEU A 124 -3.46 2.12 5.30
C LEU A 124 -4.03 1.00 6.14
N LEU A 125 -4.85 0.12 5.56
CA LEU A 125 -5.55 -0.89 6.35
C LEU A 125 -4.68 -2.10 6.70
N ILE A 126 -3.63 -2.39 5.92
CA ILE A 126 -2.67 -3.46 6.23
C ILE A 126 -1.37 -2.90 6.81
N CYS A 127 -0.63 -2.07 6.09
CA CYS A 127 0.65 -1.57 6.60
C CYS A 127 0.48 -0.60 7.79
N GLY A 128 -0.61 0.18 7.83
CA GLY A 128 -0.92 1.12 8.93
C GLY A 128 -0.89 0.49 10.33
N PRO A 129 -1.75 -0.50 10.64
CA PRO A 129 -1.76 -1.13 11.96
C PRO A 129 -0.47 -1.87 12.28
N LEU A 130 0.19 -2.47 11.28
CA LEU A 130 1.50 -3.13 11.48
C LEU A 130 2.58 -2.12 11.90
N MET A 131 2.65 -0.97 11.23
CA MET A 131 3.59 0.10 11.60
C MET A 131 3.29 0.65 12.99
N HIS A 132 2.01 0.86 13.32
CA HIS A 132 1.62 1.35 14.65
C HIS A 132 2.06 0.38 15.74
N ARG A 133 1.81 -0.93 15.56
CA ARG A 133 2.25 -1.97 16.50
C ARG A 133 3.77 -1.98 16.71
N VAL A 134 4.56 -1.86 15.64
CA VAL A 134 6.03 -1.79 15.75
C VAL A 134 6.50 -0.46 16.35
N GLY A 135 5.80 0.64 16.06
CA GLY A 135 6.06 1.96 16.64
C GLY A 135 5.91 1.97 18.16
N VAL A 136 4.83 1.37 18.68
CA VAL A 136 4.62 1.20 20.13
C VAL A 136 5.74 0.37 20.76
N MET A 137 6.21 -0.69 20.09
CA MET A 137 7.34 -1.51 20.57
C MET A 137 8.69 -0.77 20.61
N LEU A 138 8.79 0.38 19.95
CA LEU A 138 9.94 1.27 19.94
C LEU A 138 9.74 2.50 20.86
N GLY A 139 8.57 2.65 21.49
CA GLY A 139 8.27 3.73 22.43
C GLY A 139 7.46 4.90 21.84
N ALA A 140 6.80 4.73 20.68
CA ALA A 140 5.83 5.72 20.21
C ALA A 140 4.47 5.51 20.90
N ASP A 141 3.92 6.58 21.47
CA ASP A 141 2.60 6.58 22.12
C ASP A 141 1.55 7.30 21.26
N ASP A 142 0.26 7.14 21.59
CA ASP A 142 -0.86 7.74 20.85
C ASP A 142 -0.86 9.28 20.84
N THR A 143 -0.18 9.90 21.80
CA THR A 143 0.00 11.36 21.88
C THR A 143 1.10 11.86 20.95
N THR A 144 1.86 10.96 20.35
CA THR A 144 2.98 11.30 19.47
C THR A 144 2.46 11.90 18.17
N PRO A 145 2.85 13.14 17.81
CA PRO A 145 2.47 13.73 16.55
C PRO A 145 2.98 12.87 15.38
N PRO A 146 2.18 12.60 14.33
CA PRO A 146 2.59 11.74 13.22
C PRO A 146 3.89 12.15 12.52
N HIS A 147 4.17 13.46 12.49
CA HIS A 147 5.38 14.01 11.88
C HIS A 147 6.64 13.77 12.73
N MET A 148 6.49 13.50 14.02
CA MET A 148 7.60 13.31 14.97
C MET A 148 7.98 11.84 15.12
N ILE A 149 7.05 10.92 14.80
CA ILE A 149 7.22 9.47 14.95
C ILE A 149 8.55 9.01 14.32
N ASP A 150 8.83 9.36 13.07
CA ASP A 150 10.04 8.87 12.42
C ASP A 150 11.34 9.35 13.08
N HIS A 151 11.33 10.54 13.67
CA HIS A 151 12.50 11.09 14.35
C HIS A 151 12.71 10.43 15.72
N LEU A 152 11.63 10.19 16.46
CA LEU A 152 11.70 9.50 17.76
C LEU A 152 12.13 8.05 17.63
N LEU A 153 11.67 7.39 16.57
CA LEU A 153 11.94 5.97 16.33
C LEU A 153 13.36 5.71 15.79
N GLN A 154 14.11 6.74 15.38
CA GLN A 154 15.45 6.60 14.81
C GLN A 154 16.50 6.28 15.89
N PRO A 155 17.24 5.16 15.78
CA PRO A 155 18.36 4.90 16.67
C PRO A 155 19.51 5.87 16.39
N PRO A 156 20.37 6.18 17.38
CA PRO A 156 21.46 7.16 17.25
C PRO A 156 22.47 6.89 16.12
N SER A 157 22.56 5.64 15.66
CA SER A 157 23.46 5.20 14.58
C SER A 157 22.79 5.18 13.19
N ALA A 158 21.52 5.59 13.08
CA ALA A 158 20.84 5.62 11.79
C ALA A 158 21.34 6.79 10.92
N SER A 159 21.82 6.48 9.72
CA SER A 159 22.03 7.49 8.69
C SER A 159 20.70 7.97 8.11
N ALA A 160 20.56 9.28 7.90
CA ALA A 160 19.43 9.89 7.20
C ALA A 160 19.70 10.02 5.68
N PRO A 161 18.68 10.08 4.81
CA PRO A 161 17.33 9.53 4.87
C PRO A 161 17.13 8.39 3.85
N LEU A 162 15.96 7.74 3.93
CA LEU A 162 15.40 6.80 2.95
C LEU A 162 15.77 7.19 1.51
N SER A 163 16.27 6.24 0.71
CA SER A 163 16.36 6.44 -0.74
C SER A 163 14.94 6.54 -1.32
N MET A 164 14.33 7.73 -1.23
CA MET A 164 13.09 8.05 -1.95
C MET A 164 13.23 7.75 -3.44
N GLY A 165 14.47 7.83 -3.96
CA GLY A 165 14.82 7.40 -5.31
C GLY A 165 14.35 5.98 -5.59
N GLY A 166 14.60 5.00 -4.71
CA GLY A 166 14.17 3.63 -4.95
C GLY A 166 12.64 3.49 -5.00
N VAL A 167 11.95 4.09 -4.03
CA VAL A 167 10.49 3.98 -3.88
C VAL A 167 9.72 4.59 -5.05
N ILE A 168 10.21 5.68 -5.65
CA ILE A 168 9.50 6.41 -6.71
C ILE A 168 9.95 5.99 -8.11
N ILE A 169 11.27 5.76 -8.33
CA ILE A 169 11.81 5.48 -9.66
C ILE A 169 11.24 4.17 -10.23
N GLY A 170 11.08 3.14 -9.40
CA GLY A 170 10.53 1.85 -9.84
C GLY A 170 9.12 1.97 -10.43
N PRO A 171 8.14 2.46 -9.64
CA PRO A 171 6.81 2.78 -10.14
C PRO A 171 6.82 3.67 -11.38
N LEU A 172 7.58 4.75 -11.36
CA LEU A 172 7.63 5.70 -12.47
C LEU A 172 8.14 5.04 -13.77
N ALA A 173 9.17 4.20 -13.69
CA ALA A 173 9.67 3.47 -14.85
C ALA A 173 8.62 2.49 -15.40
N LEU A 174 7.89 1.80 -14.52
CA LEU A 174 6.78 0.93 -14.93
C LEU A 174 5.67 1.72 -15.64
N PHE A 175 5.35 2.93 -15.17
CA PHE A 175 4.38 3.81 -15.83
C PHE A 175 4.75 4.06 -17.29
N PHE A 176 5.98 4.53 -17.52
CA PHE A 176 6.45 4.84 -18.87
C PHE A 176 6.53 3.60 -19.75
N LEU A 177 6.92 2.45 -19.19
CA LEU A 177 6.90 1.18 -19.93
C LEU A 177 5.48 0.79 -20.34
N ILE A 178 4.50 0.91 -19.44
CA ILE A 178 3.09 0.63 -19.77
C ILE A 178 2.59 1.60 -20.84
N LEU A 179 2.89 2.90 -20.74
CA LEU A 179 2.51 3.87 -21.77
C LEU A 179 3.13 3.53 -23.13
N SER A 180 4.41 3.11 -23.17
CA SER A 180 5.08 2.73 -24.43
C SER A 180 4.47 1.51 -25.12
N VAL A 181 3.81 0.62 -24.37
CA VAL A 181 3.08 -0.54 -24.91
C VAL A 181 1.66 -0.17 -25.34
N LEU A 182 1.13 0.92 -24.77
CA LEU A 182 -0.22 1.38 -25.09
C LEU A 182 -0.25 2.28 -26.32
N GLU A 183 0.85 2.95 -26.71
CA GLU A 183 0.97 3.68 -27.98
C GLU A 183 0.72 2.77 -29.19
#